data_AF-A0A2N1NQA0-F1
#
_entry.id   AF-A0A2N1NQA0-F1
#
_cell.length_a   1.000
_cell.length_b   1.000
_cell.length_c   1.000
_cell.angle_alpha   90.00
_cell.angle_beta   90.00
_cell.angle_gamma   90.00
#
_symmetry.space_group_name_H-M   'P 1'
#
loop_
_entity.id
_entity.type
_entity.pdbx_description
1 polymer ?
#
loop_
_entity_poly.entity_id
_entity_poly.type
_entity_poly.pdbx_seq_one_letter_code
_entity_poly.pdbx_strand_id
1 'polypeptide(L)'
;MIVDQPEAVDDRRTSSEESSVERSPEVENNSRKKSKRRVVVDNSDNSDYEETTRSKRTKWTDEELDALEEGMRQYGKQWAAIKKNYGEKGQVLENRSAGQLKDKARSEQTRRKRENIDTGVFAIIDL
;
A
#
# COMPACT_ATOMS: atom_id res chain seq x y z
N MET A 1 -38.45 10.62 -66.29
CA MET A 1 -37.70 9.55 -65.64
C MET A 1 -38.06 9.60 -64.17
N ILE A 2 -38.73 8.56 -63.69
CA ILE A 2 -39.17 8.43 -62.29
C ILE A 2 -38.00 7.81 -61.55
N VAL A 3 -37.48 8.49 -60.53
CA VAL A 3 -36.51 7.91 -59.59
C VAL A 3 -37.25 7.77 -58.27
N ASP A 4 -37.74 6.56 -58.05
CA ASP A 4 -38.30 6.08 -56.79
C ASP A 4 -37.15 5.97 -55.78
N GLN A 5 -37.25 6.68 -54.65
CA GLN A 5 -36.45 6.43 -53.46
C GLN A 5 -37.40 6.36 -52.26
N PRO A 6 -37.60 5.17 -51.67
CA PRO A 6 -38.21 5.05 -50.36
C PRO A 6 -37.12 5.05 -49.28
N GLU A 7 -36.99 6.14 -48.52
CA GLU A 7 -36.34 6.08 -47.20
C GLU A 7 -37.39 5.68 -46.16
N ALA A 8 -37.35 4.41 -45.76
CA ALA A 8 -37.94 3.95 -44.52
C ALA A 8 -36.84 3.93 -43.46
N VAL A 9 -36.96 4.74 -42.41
CA VAL A 9 -36.27 4.49 -41.14
C VAL A 9 -37.22 4.76 -39.97
N ASP A 10 -37.39 3.71 -39.18
CA ASP A 10 -38.36 3.51 -38.12
C ASP A 10 -38.22 4.43 -36.90
N ASP A 11 -39.38 4.85 -36.38
CA ASP A 11 -39.58 5.28 -34.99
C ASP A 11 -39.28 4.14 -34.00
N ARG A 12 -38.31 4.35 -33.10
CA ARG A 12 -38.32 3.63 -31.82
C ARG A 12 -37.77 4.46 -30.67
N ARG A 13 -38.70 5.04 -29.90
CA ARG A 13 -38.45 5.56 -28.56
C ARG A 13 -38.32 4.41 -27.54
N THR A 14 -37.64 4.75 -26.44
CA THR A 14 -37.54 4.12 -25.11
C THR A 14 -36.55 2.96 -24.93
N SER A 15 -35.44 3.25 -24.25
CA SER A 15 -34.82 2.37 -23.23
C SER A 15 -33.92 3.29 -22.39
N SER A 16 -34.38 3.70 -21.21
CA SER A 16 -34.20 3.02 -19.92
C SER A 16 -32.75 2.99 -19.46
N GLU A 17 -32.60 3.39 -18.20
CA GLU A 17 -31.42 3.66 -17.43
C GLU A 17 -30.34 2.55 -17.45
N GLU A 18 -29.17 2.94 -16.93
CA GLU A 18 -28.15 2.07 -16.30
C GLU A 18 -27.05 1.53 -17.22
N SER A 19 -25.91 2.21 -17.23
CA SER A 19 -24.62 1.60 -17.59
C SER A 19 -23.61 1.87 -16.48
N SER A 20 -23.68 1.02 -15.47
CA SER A 20 -22.53 0.67 -14.65
C SER A 20 -21.55 -0.11 -15.53
N VAL A 21 -20.54 0.57 -16.05
CA VAL A 21 -19.32 -0.08 -16.53
C VAL A 21 -18.17 0.37 -15.65
N GLU A 22 -18.11 -0.34 -14.52
CA GLU A 22 -16.93 -0.61 -13.73
C GLU A 22 -15.75 -0.95 -14.66
N ARG A 23 -14.93 0.05 -14.99
CA ARG A 23 -13.64 -0.16 -15.64
C ARG A 23 -12.57 -0.26 -14.56
N SER A 24 -12.51 -1.45 -13.96
CA SER A 24 -11.39 -1.91 -13.17
C SER A 24 -10.08 -1.68 -13.95
N PRO A 25 -9.14 -0.84 -13.47
CA PRO A 25 -7.80 -0.83 -14.03
C PRO A 25 -7.11 -2.13 -13.63
N GLU A 26 -6.90 -2.96 -14.65
CA GLU A 26 -6.10 -4.17 -14.67
C GLU A 26 -4.80 -3.96 -13.88
N VAL A 27 -4.75 -4.56 -12.69
CA VAL A 27 -3.57 -4.55 -11.83
C VAL A 27 -2.50 -5.43 -12.47
N GLU A 28 -1.64 -4.79 -13.27
CA GLU A 28 -0.45 -5.41 -13.82
C GLU A 28 0.45 -5.88 -12.67
N ASN A 29 0.39 -7.19 -12.45
CA ASN A 29 1.08 -7.92 -11.39
C ASN A 29 2.59 -7.91 -11.62
N ASN A 30 3.26 -6.85 -11.19
CA ASN A 30 4.71 -6.85 -11.04
C ASN A 30 5.12 -7.74 -9.86
N SER A 31 5.24 -9.02 -10.20
CA SER A 31 5.80 -10.11 -9.43
C SER A 31 7.18 -9.75 -8.91
N ARG A 32 7.26 -9.17 -7.71
CA ARG A 32 8.50 -9.22 -6.91
C ARG A 32 8.74 -10.68 -6.52
N LYS A 33 9.48 -11.40 -7.35
CA LYS A 33 10.11 -12.69 -7.03
C LYS A 33 11.02 -12.51 -5.81
N LYS A 34 10.43 -12.58 -4.61
CA LYS A 34 11.20 -12.78 -3.38
C LYS A 34 11.50 -14.27 -3.32
N SER A 35 12.66 -14.63 -3.87
CA SER A 35 13.20 -15.98 -3.87
C SER A 35 13.13 -16.55 -2.43
N LYS A 36 12.14 -17.41 -2.18
CA LYS A 36 12.02 -18.19 -0.94
C LYS A 36 13.04 -19.31 -1.04
N ARG A 37 14.27 -19.06 -0.58
CA ARG A 37 15.19 -20.14 -0.23
C ARG A 37 14.56 -20.89 0.96
N ARG A 38 13.93 -22.03 0.70
CA ARG A 38 13.60 -23.02 1.74
C ARG A 38 14.93 -23.51 2.28
N VAL A 39 15.31 -23.05 3.47
CA VAL A 39 16.43 -23.63 4.22
C VAL A 39 15.88 -24.88 4.88
N VAL A 40 16.29 -26.04 4.39
CA VAL A 40 16.13 -27.32 5.09
C VAL A 40 17.02 -27.21 6.32
N VAL A 41 16.42 -27.13 7.51
CA VAL A 41 17.16 -27.19 8.77
C VAL A 41 17.38 -28.66 9.09
N ASP A 42 18.59 -29.13 8.83
CA ASP A 42 19.15 -30.34 9.41
C ASP A 42 19.75 -29.96 10.77
N ASN A 43 19.35 -30.68 11.82
CA ASN A 43 19.84 -30.47 13.18
C ASN A 43 21.25 -31.05 13.29
N SER A 44 22.26 -30.19 13.47
CA SER A 44 23.57 -30.64 13.95
C SER A 44 24.20 -29.62 14.91
N ASP A 45 24.25 -30.07 16.16
CA ASP A 45 25.32 -29.96 17.16
C ASP A 45 26.14 -28.67 17.30
N ASN A 46 25.94 -28.06 18.48
CA ASN A 46 26.87 -27.30 19.32
C ASN A 46 28.08 -26.61 18.65
N SER A 47 28.00 -25.29 18.53
CA SER A 47 29.17 -24.47 18.29
C SER A 47 29.02 -23.11 18.97
N ASP A 48 29.71 -22.95 20.09
CA ASP A 48 29.92 -21.73 20.88
C ASP A 48 30.72 -20.71 20.06
N TYR A 49 30.03 -20.04 19.14
CA TYR A 49 30.53 -18.90 18.38
C TYR A 49 29.41 -17.86 18.37
N GLU A 50 29.64 -16.72 19.04
CA GLU A 50 28.86 -15.48 19.00
C GLU A 50 27.84 -15.47 17.85
N GLU A 51 26.63 -15.94 18.19
CA GLU A 51 25.54 -16.01 17.26
C GLU A 51 25.28 -14.56 16.84
N THR A 52 25.71 -14.21 15.62
CA THR A 52 25.29 -12.97 14.96
C THR A 52 23.80 -13.12 14.68
N THR A 53 23.01 -13.00 15.75
CA THR A 53 21.58 -13.19 15.75
C THR A 53 21.05 -12.20 14.72
N ARG A 54 20.53 -12.72 13.61
CA ARG A 54 19.86 -11.90 12.61
C ARG A 54 18.80 -11.14 13.37
N SER A 55 19.00 -9.84 13.55
CA SER A 55 18.12 -8.97 14.32
C SER A 55 16.68 -9.27 13.91
N LYS A 56 15.92 -9.83 14.84
CA LYS A 56 14.54 -10.28 14.60
C LYS A 56 13.80 -9.07 14.04
N ARG A 57 13.22 -9.19 12.84
CA ARG A 57 12.50 -8.08 12.22
C ARG A 57 11.36 -7.66 13.14
N THR A 58 11.50 -6.51 13.79
CA THR A 58 10.47 -5.95 14.67
C THR A 58 9.23 -5.64 13.84
N LYS A 59 8.14 -6.36 14.12
CA LYS A 59 6.82 -6.11 13.54
C LYS A 59 6.34 -4.72 13.96
N TRP A 60 5.55 -4.07 13.11
CA TRP A 60 4.91 -2.80 13.48
C TRP A 60 3.72 -3.09 14.39
N THR A 61 3.63 -2.38 15.50
CA THR A 61 2.45 -2.42 16.38
C THR A 61 1.40 -1.42 15.89
N ASP A 62 0.16 -1.58 16.36
CA ASP A 62 -0.94 -0.67 16.02
C ASP A 62 -0.68 0.74 16.59
N GLU A 63 -0.10 0.84 17.79
CA GLU A 63 0.33 2.12 18.39
C GLU A 63 1.36 2.86 17.53
N GLU A 64 2.32 2.14 16.95
CA GLU A 64 3.31 2.72 16.04
C GLU A 64 2.66 3.20 14.73
N LEU A 65 1.62 2.49 14.27
CA LEU A 65 0.85 2.87 13.08
C LEU A 65 0.03 4.13 13.33
N ASP A 66 -0.66 4.21 14.46
CA ASP A 66 -1.47 5.36 14.85
C ASP A 66 -0.60 6.61 14.99
N ALA A 67 0.57 6.49 15.64
CA ALA A 67 1.50 7.62 15.74
C ALA A 67 2.14 8.02 14.40
N LEU A 68 2.35 7.05 13.49
CA LEU A 68 2.78 7.37 12.13
C LEU A 68 1.69 8.13 11.36
N GLU A 69 0.44 7.69 11.49
CA GLU A 69 -0.73 8.34 10.89
C GLU A 69 -0.91 9.77 11.42
N GLU A 70 -0.86 9.95 12.74
CA GLU A 70 -0.95 11.27 13.38
C GLU A 70 0.23 12.17 13.00
N GLY A 71 1.45 11.62 13.00
CA GLY A 71 2.65 12.34 12.58
C GLY A 71 2.55 12.80 11.12
N MET A 72 2.02 11.95 10.23
CA MET A 72 1.76 12.33 8.83
C MET A 72 0.64 13.37 8.72
N ARG A 73 -0.35 13.35 9.60
CA ARG A 73 -1.44 14.34 9.61
C ARG A 73 -0.93 15.74 9.94
N GLN A 74 0.05 15.82 10.84
CA GLN A 74 0.62 17.08 11.30
C GLN A 74 1.76 17.60 10.41
N TYR A 75 2.67 16.71 9.98
CA TYR A 75 3.92 17.08 9.29
C TYR A 75 4.00 16.60 7.84
N GLY A 76 3.02 15.83 7.35
CA GLY A 76 3.01 15.26 6.01
C GLY A 76 4.16 14.29 5.78
N LYS A 77 5.01 14.59 4.78
CA LYS A 77 6.15 13.75 4.35
C LYS A 77 7.47 14.08 5.06
N GLN A 78 7.43 14.91 6.11
CA GLN A 78 8.62 15.29 6.86
C GLN A 78 9.01 14.21 7.88
N TRP A 79 9.50 13.06 7.39
CA TRP A 79 9.83 11.89 8.23
C TRP A 79 10.81 12.20 9.37
N ALA A 80 11.76 13.10 9.14
CA ALA A 80 12.69 13.55 10.17
C ALA A 80 11.99 14.34 11.28
N ALA A 81 11.01 15.18 10.93
CA ALA A 81 10.20 15.90 11.92
C ALA A 81 9.32 14.95 12.72
N ILE A 82 8.69 13.97 12.05
CA ILE A 82 7.89 12.93 12.73
C ILE A 82 8.78 12.13 13.68
N LYS A 83 9.96 11.69 13.23
CA LYS A 83 10.90 10.96 14.08
C LYS A 83 11.38 11.80 15.27
N LYS A 84 11.57 13.10 15.08
CA LYS A 84 11.97 14.02 16.16
C LYS A 84 10.86 14.21 17.20
N ASN A 85 9.59 14.27 16.81
CA ASN A 85 8.50 14.50 17.76
C ASN A 85 7.96 13.20 18.39
N TYR A 86 7.91 12.11 17.63
CA TYR A 86 7.30 10.84 18.06
C TYR A 86 8.30 9.72 18.32
N GLY A 87 9.59 9.98 18.18
CA GLY A 87 10.62 8.97 18.32
C GLY A 87 11.77 9.35 19.25
N GLU A 88 11.54 10.32 20.15
CA GLU A 88 12.37 10.54 21.34
C GLU A 88 12.23 9.36 22.33
N LYS A 89 13.12 9.32 23.33
CA LYS A 89 13.16 8.24 24.32
C LYS A 89 11.82 8.14 25.08
N GLY A 90 11.23 6.94 25.09
CA GLY A 90 9.94 6.69 25.73
C GLY A 90 8.72 6.96 24.84
N GLN A 91 8.93 7.33 23.57
CA GLN A 91 7.85 7.46 22.59
C GLN A 91 7.67 6.18 21.78
N VAL A 92 6.48 6.01 21.19
CA VAL A 92 6.12 4.79 20.46
C VAL A 92 7.01 4.51 19.25
N LEU A 93 7.56 5.54 18.58
CA LEU A 93 8.47 5.35 17.44
C LEU A 93 9.95 5.43 17.83
N GLU A 94 10.32 5.30 19.10
CA GLU A 94 11.71 5.41 19.58
C GLU A 94 12.66 4.46 18.82
N ASN A 95 12.19 3.25 18.53
CA ASN A 95 12.98 2.18 17.90
C ASN A 95 12.91 2.21 16.36
N ARG A 96 12.20 3.18 15.77
CA ARG A 96 12.04 3.33 14.31
C ARG A 96 12.90 4.44 13.77
N SER A 97 13.47 4.26 12.58
CA SER A 97 14.19 5.33 11.88
C SER A 97 13.27 6.09 10.92
N ALA A 98 13.65 7.31 10.54
CA ALA A 98 12.89 8.10 9.55
C ALA A 98 12.71 7.36 8.21
N GLY A 99 13.70 6.57 7.79
CA GLY A 99 13.58 5.70 6.62
C GLY A 99 12.52 4.61 6.80
N GLN A 100 12.47 3.98 7.99
CA GLN A 100 11.44 2.98 8.30
C GLN A 100 10.03 3.57 8.29
N LEU A 101 9.84 4.80 8.77
CA LEU A 101 8.55 5.51 8.71
C LEU A 101 8.10 5.68 7.25
N LYS A 102 8.99 6.16 6.38
CA LYS A 102 8.71 6.31 4.94
C LYS A 102 8.35 4.98 4.30
N ASP A 103 9.16 3.94 4.54
CA ASP A 103 8.94 2.62 3.96
C ASP A 103 7.63 1.99 4.42
N LYS A 104 7.29 2.17 5.69
CA LYS A 104 6.02 1.69 6.24
C LYS A 104 4.83 2.45 5.67
N ALA A 105 4.92 3.78 5.59
CA ALA A 105 3.86 4.60 5.01
C ALA A 105 3.57 4.19 3.55
N ARG A 106 4.62 3.96 2.74
CA ARG A 106 4.47 3.43 1.36
C ARG A 106 3.82 2.05 1.34
N SER A 107 4.21 1.17 2.25
CA SER A 107 3.64 -0.17 2.34
C SER A 107 2.16 -0.13 2.72
N GLU A 108 1.77 0.72 3.68
CA GLU A 108 0.37 0.88 4.10
C GLU A 108 -0.48 1.48 3.00
N GLN A 109 0.03 2.48 2.28
CA GLN A 109 -0.65 3.05 1.12
C GLN A 109 -0.89 1.99 0.04
N THR A 110 0.13 1.20 -0.30
CA THR A 110 0.03 0.12 -1.30
C THR A 110 -0.98 -0.94 -0.85
N ARG A 111 -0.98 -1.28 0.44
CA ARG A 111 -1.91 -2.23 1.04
C ARG A 111 -3.35 -1.72 0.95
N ARG A 112 -3.61 -0.49 1.39
CA ARG A 112 -4.94 0.14 1.36
C ARG A 112 -5.49 0.23 -0.06
N LYS A 113 -4.67 0.65 -1.03
CA LYS A 113 -5.06 0.65 -2.45
C LYS A 113 -5.44 -0.73 -2.97
N ARG A 114 -4.68 -1.76 -2.62
CA ARG A 114 -4.98 -3.15 -3.03
C ARG A 114 -6.27 -3.67 -2.39
N GLU A 115 -6.48 -3.34 -1.13
CA GLU A 115 -7.63 -3.76 -0.34
C GLU A 115 -8.87 -2.88 -0.59
N ASN A 116 -8.78 -1.89 -1.48
CA ASN A 116 -9.85 -0.91 -1.76
C ASN A 116 -10.31 -0.15 -0.51
N ILE A 117 -9.39 0.08 0.43
CA ILE A 117 -9.59 0.84 1.66
C ILE A 117 -9.19 2.28 1.38
N ASP A 118 -9.91 3.24 1.98
CA ASP A 118 -9.55 4.66 1.91
C ASP A 118 -8.08 4.86 2.34
N THR A 119 -7.33 5.55 1.49
CA THR A 119 -5.89 5.75 1.69
C THR A 119 -5.62 6.82 2.75
N GLY A 120 -6.59 7.70 3.02
CA GLY A 120 -6.52 8.71 4.08
C GLY A 120 -5.25 9.57 3.98
N VAL A 121 -4.59 9.82 5.12
CA VAL A 121 -3.36 10.63 5.18
C VAL A 121 -2.20 10.04 4.38
N PHE A 122 -2.23 8.73 4.10
CA PHE A 122 -1.19 8.06 3.33
C PHE A 122 -1.25 8.39 1.83
N ALA A 123 -2.34 9.01 1.36
CA ALA A 123 -2.47 9.46 -0.03
C ALA A 123 -1.42 10.52 -0.40
N ILE A 124 -0.94 11.28 0.61
CA ILE A 124 0.08 12.33 0.45
C ILE A 124 1.37 11.78 -0.16
N ILE A 125 1.64 10.49 -0.05
CA ILE A 125 2.86 9.85 -0.59
C ILE A 125 2.96 9.98 -2.12
N ASP A 126 1.84 10.00 -2.84
CA ASP A 126 1.82 10.12 -4.31
C ASP A 126 1.74 11.55 -4.84
N LEU A 127 1.38 12.50 -3.97
CA LEU A 127 1.33 13.93 -4.30
C LEU A 127 2.74 14.51 -4.46
#